data_AF-A0A554PHE2-F1
#
_entry.id   AF-A0A554PHE2-F1
#
_cell.length_a   1.000
_cell.length_b   1.000
_cell.length_c   1.000
_cell.angle_alpha   90.00
_cell.angle_beta   90.00
_cell.angle_gamma   90.00
#
_symmetry.space_group_name_H-M   'P 1'
#
loop_
_entity.id
_entity.type
_entity.pdbx_description
1 polymer ?
#
loop_
_entity_poly.entity_id
_entity_poly.type
_entity_poly.pdbx_seq_one_letter_code
_entity_poly.pdbx_strand_id
1 'polypeptide(L)' 'MSVYEWARQEIRRSLDTAQEEGFEPGLSLRALLSAVVQESRRVRSAEDLADELQFLAENLDDTQDYGFMRP' A
#
# COMPACT_ATOMS: atom_id res chain seq x y z
N MET A 1 -1.43 8.20 -16.36
CA MET A 1 -1.69 7.57 -15.05
C MET A 1 -0.36 7.05 -14.54
N SER A 2 0.11 7.55 -13.40
CA SER A 2 1.31 7.04 -12.75
C SER A 2 1.04 5.68 -12.08
N VAL A 3 2.09 4.92 -11.77
CA VAL A 3 1.95 3.65 -11.03
C VAL A 3 1.27 3.86 -9.67
N TYR A 4 1.49 5.02 -9.04
CA TYR A 4 0.86 5.39 -7.76
C TYR A 4 -0.63 5.68 -7.90
N GLU A 5 -1.03 6.39 -8.95
CA GLU A 5 -2.45 6.64 -9.24
C GLU A 5 -3.21 5.35 -9.53
N TRP A 6 -2.60 4.43 -10.30
CA TRP A 6 -3.16 3.10 -10.55
C TRP A 6 -3.32 2.32 -9.25
N ALA A 7 -2.27 2.24 -8.42
CA ALA A 7 -2.31 1.52 -7.15
C ALA A 7 -3.38 2.07 -6.19
N ARG A 8 -3.52 3.41 -6.11
CA ARG A 8 -4.59 4.05 -5.30
C ARG A 8 -5.98 3.65 -5.79
N GLN A 9 -6.20 3.52 -7.11
CA GLN A 9 -7.47 3.07 -7.67
C GLN A 9 -7.76 1.58 -7.39
N GLU A 10 -6.75 0.71 -7.46
CA GLU A 10 -6.91 -0.71 -7.12
C GLU A 10 -7.26 -0.89 -5.63
N ILE A 11 -6.62 -0.11 -4.74
CA ILE A 11 -6.93 -0.15 -3.31
C ILE A 11 -8.37 0.28 -3.04
N ARG A 12 -8.83 1.39 -3.65
CA ARG A 12 -10.23 1.84 -3.49
C ARG A 12 -11.21 0.76 -3.92
N ARG A 13 -11.03 0.18 -5.12
CA ARG A 13 -11.88 -0.91 -5.61
C ARG A 13 -11.89 -2.12 -4.68
N SER A 14 -10.72 -2.50 -4.16
CA SER A 14 -10.61 -3.62 -3.23
C SER A 14 -11.35 -3.37 -1.92
N LEU A 15 -11.32 -2.12 -1.42
CA LEU A 15 -12.06 -1.73 -0.22
C LEU A 15 -13.57 -1.68 -0.47
N ASP A 16 -14.00 -1.18 -1.62
CA ASP A 16 -15.42 -1.18 -2.01
C ASP A 16 -15.96 -2.62 -2.04
N THR A 17 -15.24 -3.54 -2.71
CA THR A 17 -15.60 -4.98 -2.74
C THR A 17 -15.58 -5.59 -1.34
N ALA A 18 -14.57 -5.30 -0.53
CA ALA A 18 -14.50 -5.85 0.83
C ALA A 18 -15.66 -5.33 1.72
N GLN A 19 -16.09 -4.08 1.52
CA GLN A 19 -17.24 -3.51 2.22
C GLN A 19 -18.56 -4.15 1.78
N GLU A 20 -18.72 -4.45 0.48
CA GLU A 20 -19.88 -5.19 -0.04
C GLU A 20 -19.99 -6.60 0.58
N GLU A 21 -18.84 -7.24 0.84
CA GLU A 21 -18.74 -8.53 1.55
C GLU A 21 -18.91 -8.41 3.08
N GLY A 22 -19.04 -7.18 3.61
CA GLY A 22 -19.26 -6.92 5.03
C GLY A 22 -17.98 -6.88 5.89
N PHE A 23 -16.81 -6.76 5.28
CA PHE A 23 -15.56 -6.61 6.02
C PHE A 23 -15.33 -5.16 6.46
N GLU A 24 -14.90 -5.00 7.72
CA GLU A 24 -14.56 -3.69 8.28
C GLU A 24 -13.36 -3.03 7.56
N PRO A 25 -13.40 -1.74 7.22
CA PRO A 25 -12.36 -1.07 6.44
C PRO A 25 -10.94 -1.24 7.02
N GLY A 26 -10.80 -1.10 8.34
CA GLY A 26 -9.51 -1.26 9.02
C GLY A 26 -8.96 -2.68 8.98
N LEU A 27 -9.84 -3.69 8.97
CA LEU A 27 -9.44 -5.09 8.80
C LEU A 27 -9.01 -5.35 7.36
N SER A 28 -9.77 -4.85 6.39
CA SER A 28 -9.48 -4.98 4.96
C SER A 28 -8.14 -4.35 4.58
N LEU A 29 -7.85 -3.13 5.06
CA LEU A 29 -6.55 -2.48 4.85
C LEU A 29 -5.38 -3.30 5.41
N ARG A 30 -5.54 -3.89 6.60
CA ARG A 30 -4.50 -4.72 7.22
C ARG A 30 -4.25 -6.01 6.44
N ALA A 31 -5.31 -6.63 5.94
CA ALA A 31 -5.22 -7.82 5.10
C ALA A 31 -4.54 -7.51 3.76
N LEU A 32 -4.92 -6.42 3.10
CA LEU A 32 -4.30 -5.95 1.85
C LEU A 32 -2.81 -5.64 2.03
N LEU A 33 -2.44 -4.93 3.10
CA LEU A 33 -1.03 -4.66 3.42
C LEU A 33 -0.23 -5.97 3.62
N SER A 34 -0.81 -6.95 4.31
CA SER A 34 -0.18 -8.26 4.53
C SER A 34 0.06 -9.00 3.21
N ALA A 35 -0.91 -8.96 2.29
CA ALA A 35 -0.78 -9.56 0.96
C ALA A 35 0.32 -8.87 0.14
N VAL A 36 0.39 -7.53 0.16
CA VAL A 36 1.45 -6.76 -0.51
C VAL A 36 2.83 -7.13 0.05
N VAL A 37 2.99 -7.18 1.37
CA VAL A 37 4.26 -7.57 2.01
C VAL A 37 4.69 -8.97 1.61
N GLN A 38 3.75 -9.92 1.52
CA GLN A 38 4.03 -11.29 1.09
C GLN A 38 4.53 -11.36 -0.35
N GLU A 39 3.93 -10.58 -1.26
CA GLU A 39 4.35 -10.50 -2.66
C GLU A 39 5.68 -9.77 -2.83
N SER A 40 5.91 -8.68 -2.09
CA SER A 40 7.15 -7.89 -2.12
C SER A 40 8.39 -8.72 -1.78
N ARG A 41 8.27 -9.71 -0.88
CA ARG A 41 9.39 -10.63 -0.55
C ARG A 41 9.89 -11.46 -1.74
N ARG A 42 9.16 -11.52 -2.86
CA ARG A 42 9.62 -12.20 -4.08
C ARG A 42 10.60 -11.35 -4.90
N VAL A 43 10.60 -10.03 -4.68
CA VAL A 43 11.35 -9.07 -5.50
C VAL A 43 12.25 -8.15 -4.68
N ARG A 44 12.16 -8.17 -3.34
CA ARG A 44 12.99 -7.40 -2.41
C ARG A 44 13.36 -8.23 -1.17
N SER A 45 14.43 -7.81 -0.49
CA SER A 45 14.79 -8.37 0.82
C SER A 45 13.79 -7.93 1.90
N ALA A 46 13.78 -8.64 3.02
CA ALA A 46 12.95 -8.25 4.16
C ALA A 46 13.41 -6.93 4.81
N GLU A 47 14.71 -6.66 4.79
CA GLU A 47 15.31 -5.43 5.34
C GLU A 47 14.91 -4.22 4.51
N ASP A 48 15.10 -4.27 3.19
CA ASP A 48 14.72 -3.17 2.28
C ASP A 48 13.21 -2.86 2.37
N LEU A 49 12.38 -3.90 2.53
CA LEU A 49 10.94 -3.73 2.67
C LEU A 49 10.57 -3.09 4.01
N ALA A 50 11.25 -3.46 5.10
CA ALA A 50 11.04 -2.85 6.41
C ALA A 50 11.42 -1.36 6.39
N ASP A 51 12.57 -1.03 5.80
CA ASP A 51 13.03 0.36 5.66
C ASP A 51 12.09 1.20 4.78
N GLU A 52 11.57 0.64 3.68
CA GLU A 52 10.60 1.32 2.83
C GLU A 52 9.27 1.56 3.57
N LEU A 53 8.76 0.57 4.31
CA LEU A 53 7.53 0.73 5.09
C LEU A 53 7.71 1.75 6.20
N GLN A 54 8.86 1.76 6.88
CA GLN A 54 9.19 2.76 7.88
C GLN A 54 9.23 4.15 7.26
N PHE A 55 9.93 4.31 6.13
CA PHE A 55 9.99 5.57 5.40
C PHE A 55 8.59 6.06 5.01
N LEU A 56 7.74 5.17 4.46
CA LEU A 56 6.37 5.53 4.11
C LEU A 56 5.57 6.00 5.33
N ALA A 57 5.65 5.28 6.45
CA ALA A 57 4.94 5.62 7.68
C ALA A 57 5.38 6.97 8.27
N GLU A 58 6.68 7.27 8.24
CA GLU A 58 7.25 8.53 8.74
C GLU A 58 6.91 9.73 7.84
N ASN A 59 6.66 9.48 6.55
CA ASN A 59 6.44 10.54 5.57
C ASN A 59 4.97 10.64 5.15
N LEU A 60 4.03 9.99 5.85
CA LEU A 60 2.57 10.10 5.64
C LEU A 60 2.14 11.57 5.72
N ASP A 61 2.09 12.23 4.58
CA ASP A 61 1.59 13.59 4.42
C ASP A 61 0.29 13.51 3.61
N ASP A 62 -0.79 14.03 4.18
CA ASP A 62 -2.13 14.06 3.56
C ASP A 62 -2.16 14.87 2.25
N THR A 63 -1.05 15.56 1.91
CA THR A 63 -0.96 16.47 0.76
C THR A 63 0.01 16.05 -0.34
N GLN A 64 0.83 15.00 -0.18
CA GLN A 64 1.84 14.64 -1.20
C GLN A 64 1.47 13.44 -2.07
N ASP A 65 1.46 13.69 -3.38
CA ASP A 65 1.61 12.65 -4.39
C ASP A 65 3.02 12.07 -4.27
N TYR A 66 3.14 10.86 -3.73
CA TYR A 66 4.38 10.10 -3.68
C TYR A 66 4.83 9.69 -5.08
N GLY A 67 5.26 10.64 -5.89
CA GLY A 67 6.25 10.35 -6.93
C GLY A 67 7.57 10.12 -6.22
N PHE A 68 7.90 8.87 -5.89
CA PHE A 68 9.25 8.54 -5.44
C PHE A 68 10.24 8.99 -6.53
N MET A 69 10.89 10.13 -6.30
CA MET A 69 12.22 10.37 -6.83
C MET A 69 13.21 9.99 -5.73
N ARG A 70 14.03 8.98 -5.99
CA ARG A 70 15.37 8.91 -5.38
C ARG A 70 16.40 9.03 -6.52
N PRO A 71 17.51 9.76 -6.30
CA PRO A 71 18.60 9.95 -7.27
C PRO A 71 19.36 8.66 -7.59
#